data_AF-A0A4Y8X5N6-F1
#
_entry.id   AF-A0A4Y8X5N6-F1
#
_cell.length_a   1.000
_cell.length_b   1.000
_cell.length_c   1.000
_cell.angle_alpha   90.00
_cell.angle_beta   90.00
_cell.angle_gamma   90.00
#
_symmetry.space_group_name_H-M   'P 1'
#
loop_
_entity.id
_entity.type
_entity.pdbx_description
1 polymer ?
#
loop_
_entity_poly.entity_id
_entity_poly.type
_entity_poly.pdbx_seq_one_letter_code
_entity_poly.pdbx_strand_id
1 'polypeptide(L)'
;MEITAGRRGRAYVADWEQGCCGERVLLGEIVDMVLLPFSDEDQDPPLGPVDWIMTHHDDGDPSRPAHRVSARLQRVQQIHSRWRVASGNAVEGVEWERAPGAAQLVERARLPGRADMFSQVPEEPGAAGMSLFPLAPGAPMLSSEASYSPVLPEPPGPDGWLLDLEILADLGPQAE
;
A
#
# COMPACT_ATOMS: atom_id res chain seq x y z
N MET A 1 -15.95 9.85 19.34
CA MET A 1 -14.58 10.15 18.91
C MET A 1 -14.38 11.65 19.01
N GLU A 2 -13.28 12.14 19.59
CA GLU A 2 -13.01 13.59 19.67
C GLU A 2 -11.90 13.96 18.67
N ILE A 3 -12.27 14.45 17.48
CA ILE A 3 -11.34 15.07 16.55
C ILE A 3 -11.23 16.54 16.95
N THR A 4 -10.03 16.97 17.30
CA THR A 4 -9.77 18.33 17.77
C THR A 4 -8.46 18.84 17.20
N ALA A 5 -8.39 20.15 16.98
CA ALA A 5 -7.17 20.81 16.55
C ALA A 5 -6.04 20.57 17.58
N GLY A 6 -4.84 20.26 17.08
CA GLY A 6 -3.67 19.90 17.86
C GLY A 6 -3.59 18.41 18.23
N ARG A 7 -4.65 17.62 18.02
CA ARG A 7 -4.59 16.17 18.27
C ARG A 7 -3.63 15.52 17.29
N ARG A 8 -2.74 14.68 17.82
CA ARG A 8 -1.91 13.76 17.03
C ARG A 8 -2.45 12.36 17.15
N GLY A 9 -2.35 11.60 16.08
CA GLY A 9 -2.79 10.21 16.07
C GLY A 9 -2.42 9.51 14.78
N ARG A 10 -2.81 8.26 14.68
CA ARG A 10 -2.48 7.38 13.56
C ARG A 10 -3.70 7.06 12.73
N ALA A 11 -3.59 7.24 11.43
CA ALA A 11 -4.59 6.80 10.46
C ALA A 11 -4.06 5.63 9.64
N TYR A 12 -4.95 4.70 9.30
CA TYR A 12 -4.73 3.65 8.32
C TYR A 12 -5.49 3.98 7.03
N VAL A 13 -4.86 3.80 5.87
CA VAL A 13 -5.53 3.84 4.56
C VAL A 13 -5.16 2.59 3.78
N ALA A 14 -6.16 1.91 3.24
CA ALA A 14 -5.93 0.71 2.45
C ALA A 14 -5.23 1.05 1.12
N ASP A 15 -4.45 0.12 0.58
CA ASP A 15 -3.72 0.37 -0.67
C ASP A 15 -4.67 0.62 -1.84
N TRP A 16 -5.76 -0.15 -1.91
CA TRP A 16 -6.79 0.01 -2.95
C TRP A 16 -7.46 1.39 -2.92
N GLU A 17 -7.62 1.98 -1.72
CA GLU A 17 -8.24 3.29 -1.52
C GLU A 17 -7.35 4.37 -2.17
N GLN A 18 -6.03 4.28 -1.97
CA GLN A 18 -5.07 5.14 -2.66
C GLN A 18 -4.98 4.89 -4.16
N GLY A 19 -5.08 3.64 -4.58
CA GLY A 19 -5.13 3.29 -6.00
C GLY A 19 -6.36 3.85 -6.71
N CYS A 20 -7.51 3.92 -6.02
CA CYS A 20 -8.77 4.37 -6.58
C CYS A 20 -8.84 5.90 -6.75
N CYS A 21 -8.62 6.63 -5.65
CA CYS A 21 -8.91 8.07 -5.57
C CYS A 21 -7.78 8.88 -4.94
N GLY A 22 -6.66 8.22 -4.60
CA GLY A 22 -5.58 8.82 -3.85
C GLY A 22 -4.84 9.94 -4.56
N GLU A 23 -4.62 11.02 -3.84
CA GLU A 23 -3.63 12.04 -4.20
C GLU A 23 -2.31 11.79 -3.46
N ARG A 24 -1.22 12.19 -4.10
CA ARG A 24 0.13 12.08 -3.53
C ARG A 24 0.30 13.14 -2.45
N VAL A 25 0.68 12.74 -1.24
CA VAL A 25 0.90 13.65 -0.10
C VAL A 25 2.33 13.52 0.43
N LEU A 26 3.05 14.64 0.51
CA LEU A 26 4.41 14.69 1.05
C LEU A 26 4.41 14.82 2.58
N LEU A 27 5.49 14.38 3.22
CA LEU A 27 5.70 14.67 4.65
C LEU A 27 5.75 16.18 4.89
N GLY A 28 5.06 16.63 5.93
CA GLY A 28 4.91 18.03 6.33
C GLY A 28 3.83 18.79 5.57
N GLU A 29 3.27 18.21 4.51
CA GLU A 29 2.18 18.79 3.74
C GLU A 29 0.89 18.83 4.57
N ILE A 30 0.11 19.89 4.38
CA ILE A 30 -1.21 20.06 4.96
C ILE A 30 -2.22 19.71 3.88
N VAL A 31 -3.08 18.75 4.17
CA VAL A 31 -4.08 18.27 3.23
C VAL A 31 -5.39 18.03 3.97
N ASP A 32 -6.50 18.23 3.26
CA ASP A 32 -7.80 17.88 3.77
C ASP A 32 -8.03 16.37 3.58
N MET A 33 -8.34 15.68 4.66
CA MET A 33 -8.56 14.23 4.69
C MET A 33 -9.93 13.92 5.26
N VAL A 34 -10.46 12.75 4.92
CA VAL A 34 -11.62 12.18 5.58
C VAL A 34 -11.15 11.10 6.54
N LEU A 35 -11.54 11.20 7.81
CA LEU A 35 -11.22 10.24 8.85
C LEU A 35 -12.49 9.65 9.48
N LEU A 36 -12.52 8.32 9.61
CA LEU A 36 -13.52 7.59 10.40
C LEU A 36 -12.85 7.02 11.66
N PRO A 37 -13.59 6.82 12.76
CA PRO A 37 -13.07 6.09 13.91
C PRO A 37 -12.59 4.70 13.49
N PHE A 38 -11.40 4.29 13.92
CA PHE A 38 -10.95 2.90 13.76
C PHE A 38 -11.62 2.04 14.85
N SER A 39 -12.30 0.95 14.48
CA SER A 39 -13.04 0.15 15.49
C SER A 39 -12.13 -0.85 16.18
N ASP A 40 -12.52 -1.25 17.39
CA ASP A 40 -11.83 -2.29 18.14
C ASP A 40 -11.82 -3.64 17.39
N GLU A 41 -12.85 -3.91 16.57
CA GLU A 41 -12.93 -5.12 15.73
C GLU A 41 -11.91 -5.09 14.58
N ASP A 42 -11.57 -3.89 14.09
CA ASP A 42 -10.59 -3.68 13.02
C ASP A 42 -9.14 -3.69 13.57
N GLN A 43 -8.93 -3.63 14.89
CA GLN A 43 -7.60 -3.50 15.50
C GLN A 43 -6.75 -4.74 15.23
N ASP A 44 -5.72 -4.54 14.40
CA ASP A 44 -4.75 -5.56 14.05
C ASP A 44 -3.48 -5.35 14.90
N PRO A 45 -3.12 -6.30 15.80
CA PRO A 45 -1.94 -6.17 16.65
C PRO A 45 -0.64 -5.82 15.88
N PRO A 46 -0.38 -6.40 14.69
CA PRO A 46 0.61 -5.95 13.72
C PRO A 46 0.70 -4.45 13.40
N LEU A 47 -0.43 -3.73 13.35
CA LEU A 47 -0.47 -2.30 13.04
C LEU A 47 -0.18 -1.43 14.28
N GLY A 48 -0.32 -2.03 15.46
CA GLY A 48 -0.35 -1.31 16.72
C GLY A 48 -1.61 -0.46 16.85
N PRO A 49 -1.64 0.50 17.79
CA PRO A 49 -2.81 1.34 17.99
C PRO A 49 -3.03 2.25 16.78
N VAL A 50 -4.21 2.14 16.17
CA VAL A 50 -4.68 3.03 15.10
C VAL A 50 -5.90 3.80 15.61
N ASP A 51 -5.90 5.12 15.43
CA ASP A 51 -7.00 5.98 15.85
C ASP A 51 -8.10 6.05 14.77
N TRP A 52 -7.69 6.09 13.51
CA TRP A 52 -8.58 6.41 12.38
C TRP A 52 -8.38 5.53 11.16
N ILE A 53 -9.45 5.37 10.39
CA ILE A 53 -9.41 4.95 8.99
C ILE A 53 -9.47 6.22 8.15
N MET A 54 -8.57 6.37 7.19
CA MET A 54 -8.66 7.37 6.15
C MET A 54 -9.32 6.74 4.92
N THR A 55 -10.31 7.44 4.37
CA THR A 55 -10.97 7.12 3.10
C THR A 55 -10.95 8.34 2.20
N HIS A 56 -11.15 8.14 0.90
CA HIS A 56 -11.47 9.16 -0.09
C HIS A 56 -12.94 9.07 -0.53
N HIS A 57 -13.61 7.97 -0.20
CA HIS A 57 -15.03 7.75 -0.50
C HIS A 57 -15.93 8.16 0.67
N ASP A 58 -17.21 8.33 0.38
CA ASP A 58 -18.22 8.55 1.41
C ASP A 58 -18.66 7.21 2.02
N ASP A 59 -17.81 6.68 2.91
CA ASP A 59 -18.05 5.41 3.60
C ASP A 59 -18.55 5.61 5.05
N GLY A 60 -19.04 6.81 5.38
CA GLY A 60 -19.59 7.10 6.69
C GLY A 60 -20.91 6.36 6.94
N ASP A 61 -20.91 5.32 7.76
CA ASP A 61 -22.15 4.85 8.39
C ASP A 61 -22.61 5.92 9.39
N PRO A 62 -23.90 6.30 9.45
CA PRO A 62 -24.46 7.12 10.53
C PRO A 62 -24.01 6.73 11.95
N SER A 63 -23.70 5.45 12.18
CA SER A 63 -23.18 4.95 13.46
C SER A 63 -21.70 5.32 13.73
N ARG A 64 -20.93 5.61 12.67
CA ARG A 64 -19.50 5.97 12.67
C ARG A 64 -19.26 7.11 11.67
N PRO A 65 -19.72 8.34 11.96
CA PRO A 65 -19.66 9.43 11.01
C PRO A 65 -18.22 9.75 10.62
N ALA A 66 -17.99 9.89 9.33
CA ALA A 66 -16.74 10.38 8.79
C ALA A 66 -16.60 11.88 9.06
N HIS A 67 -15.38 12.32 9.36
CA HIS A 67 -15.06 13.72 9.60
C HIS A 67 -14.04 14.20 8.59
N ARG A 68 -14.31 15.38 8.04
CA ARG A 68 -13.34 16.11 7.23
C ARG A 68 -12.41 16.85 8.17
N VAL A 69 -11.12 16.71 7.96
CA VAL A 69 -10.09 17.37 8.77
C VAL A 69 -9.07 18.02 7.87
N SER A 70 -8.51 19.14 8.30
CA SER A 70 -7.25 19.60 7.74
C SER A 70 -6.13 19.08 8.61
N ALA A 71 -5.22 18.28 8.05
CA ALA A 71 -4.19 17.59 8.81
C ALA A 71 -2.81 17.76 8.17
N ARG A 72 -1.78 17.83 9.01
CA ARG A 72 -0.39 17.74 8.57
C ARG A 72 0.09 16.30 8.66
N LEU A 73 0.63 15.80 7.55
CA LEU A 73 1.24 14.47 7.50
C LEU A 73 2.62 14.49 8.15
N GLN A 74 2.85 13.71 9.20
CA GLN A 74 4.12 13.68 9.95
C GLN A 74 4.99 12.50 9.55
N ARG A 75 4.38 11.36 9.22
CA ARG A 75 5.09 10.12 8.88
C ARG A 75 4.22 9.24 7.99
N VAL A 76 4.86 8.47 7.11
CA VAL A 76 4.19 7.46 6.28
C VAL A 76 4.94 6.15 6.36
N GLN A 77 4.22 5.07 6.62
CA GLN A 77 4.75 3.72 6.61
C GLN A 77 3.90 2.84 5.71
N GLN A 78 4.53 2.14 4.77
CA GLN A 78 3.88 1.13 3.96
C GLN A 78 3.80 -0.19 4.73
N ILE A 79 2.63 -0.82 4.72
CA ILE A 79 2.36 -2.09 5.40
C ILE A 79 2.56 -3.24 4.41
N HIS A 80 3.42 -4.18 4.76
CA HIS A 80 3.63 -5.44 4.04
C HIS A 80 3.32 -6.62 4.95
N SER A 81 2.17 -7.23 4.80
CA SER A 81 1.86 -8.51 5.44
C SER A 81 2.67 -9.61 4.78
N ARG A 82 2.99 -10.63 5.57
CA ARG A 82 3.57 -11.85 5.03
C ARG A 82 2.45 -12.67 4.40
N TRP A 83 2.66 -13.08 3.16
CA TRP A 83 1.73 -13.93 2.42
C TRP A 83 2.38 -15.27 2.14
N ARG A 84 1.59 -16.34 2.20
CA ARG A 84 2.00 -17.68 1.79
C ARG A 84 0.97 -18.27 0.83
N VAL A 85 1.42 -19.15 -0.05
CA VAL A 85 0.50 -19.90 -0.92
C VAL A 85 -0.34 -20.81 -0.04
N ALA A 86 -1.67 -20.67 -0.11
CA ALA A 86 -2.58 -21.52 0.61
C ALA A 86 -2.40 -22.97 0.09
N SER A 87 -2.14 -23.89 1.00
CA SER A 87 -1.96 -25.30 0.65
C SER A 87 -3.33 -25.95 0.43
N GLY A 88 -3.85 -25.90 -0.79
CA GLY A 88 -5.15 -26.47 -1.17
C GLY A 88 -5.26 -26.54 -2.69
N ASN A 89 -5.92 -27.57 -3.21
CA ASN A 89 -5.97 -27.95 -4.62
C ASN A 89 -6.40 -26.81 -5.57
N ALA A 90 -5.45 -26.03 -6.07
CA ALA A 90 -5.67 -25.14 -7.20
C ALA A 90 -5.56 -25.93 -8.51
N VAL A 91 -6.66 -26.57 -8.90
CA VAL A 91 -6.94 -26.71 -10.34
C VAL A 91 -7.46 -25.34 -10.78
N GLU A 92 -6.55 -24.56 -11.38
CA GLU A 92 -6.67 -23.11 -11.72
C GLU A 92 -6.69 -22.13 -10.52
N GLY A 93 -5.71 -21.21 -10.51
CA GLY A 93 -5.65 -20.04 -9.60
C GLY A 93 -4.86 -20.28 -8.31
N VAL A 94 -3.72 -19.58 -8.13
CA VAL A 94 -3.00 -19.60 -6.85
C VAL A 94 -3.77 -18.78 -5.83
N GLU A 95 -4.17 -19.41 -4.73
CA GLU A 95 -4.73 -18.72 -3.57
C GLU A 95 -3.62 -18.30 -2.61
N TRP A 96 -3.66 -17.04 -2.17
CA TRP A 96 -2.76 -16.50 -1.14
C TRP A 96 -3.51 -16.39 0.18
N GLU A 97 -2.89 -16.85 1.27
CA GLU A 97 -3.36 -16.59 2.63
C GLU A 97 -2.33 -15.78 3.41
N ARG A 98 -2.81 -14.92 4.32
CA ARG A 98 -1.92 -14.18 5.21
C ARG A 98 -1.19 -15.19 6.10
N ALA A 99 0.13 -15.21 5.98
CA ALA A 99 0.97 -16.03 6.82
C ALA A 99 0.93 -15.45 8.25
N PRO A 100 0.69 -16.29 9.28
CA PRO A 100 0.78 -15.84 10.66
C PRO A 100 2.18 -15.27 10.96
N GLY A 101 2.24 -14.02 11.39
CA GLY A 101 3.47 -13.28 11.60
C GLY A 101 3.23 -11.81 11.31
N ALA A 102 3.81 -10.92 12.11
CA ALA A 102 3.55 -9.49 12.04
C ALA A 102 3.80 -8.90 10.64
N ALA A 103 3.06 -7.83 10.32
CA ALA A 103 3.31 -7.01 9.15
C ALA A 103 4.65 -6.26 9.28
N GLN A 104 5.34 -6.09 8.16
CA GLN A 104 6.51 -5.23 8.07
C GLN A 104 6.06 -3.80 7.74
N LEU A 105 6.59 -2.84 8.49
CA LEU A 105 6.39 -1.42 8.24
C LEU A 105 7.64 -0.83 7.57
N VAL A 106 7.46 -0.21 6.41
CA VAL A 106 8.56 0.41 5.65
C VAL A 106 8.34 1.92 5.59
N GLU A 107 9.27 2.70 6.13
CA GLU A 107 9.22 4.17 6.04
C GLU A 107 9.19 4.65 4.59
N ARG A 108 8.37 5.65 4.32
CA ARG A 108 8.26 6.29 3.02
C ARG A 108 8.29 7.81 3.19
N ALA A 109 8.89 8.47 2.21
CA ALA A 109 8.98 9.94 2.17
C ALA A 109 7.65 10.61 1.75
N ARG A 110 6.64 9.82 1.39
CA ARG A 110 5.33 10.29 0.95
C ARG A 110 4.30 9.16 0.96
N LEU A 111 3.04 9.55 0.98
CA LEU A 111 1.90 8.72 0.62
C LEU A 111 1.75 8.77 -0.91
N PRO A 112 1.80 7.64 -1.63
CA PRO A 112 1.61 7.66 -3.07
C PRO A 112 0.16 8.01 -3.41
N GLY A 113 -0.01 8.71 -4.54
CA GLY A 113 -1.33 8.85 -5.16
C GLY A 113 -1.56 7.77 -6.22
N ARG A 114 -2.78 7.73 -6.75
CA ARG A 114 -3.20 6.85 -7.83
C ARG A 114 -2.18 6.78 -8.98
N ALA A 115 -1.68 7.93 -9.44
CA ALA A 115 -0.73 7.99 -10.56
C ALA A 115 0.61 7.30 -10.24
N ASP A 116 1.10 7.39 -8.99
CA ASP A 116 2.32 6.71 -8.55
C ASP A 116 2.16 5.19 -8.56
N MET A 117 0.95 4.70 -8.25
CA MET A 117 0.67 3.27 -8.11
C MET A 117 0.52 2.54 -9.46
N PHE A 118 -0.02 3.22 -10.48
CA PHE A 118 -0.12 2.69 -11.84
C PHE A 118 1.14 2.93 -12.68
N SER A 119 2.03 3.81 -12.25
CA SER A 119 3.31 4.08 -12.91
C SER A 119 4.42 3.21 -12.32
N GLN A 120 4.24 1.89 -12.31
CA GLN A 120 5.34 0.95 -12.14
C GLN A 120 5.83 0.50 -13.51
N VAL A 121 6.43 1.42 -14.28
CA VAL A 121 7.36 1.00 -15.33
C VAL A 121 8.63 0.60 -14.59
N PRO A 122 9.10 -0.66 -14.68
CA PRO A 122 10.42 -1.00 -14.18
C PRO A 122 11.40 -0.02 -14.82
N GLU A 123 12.22 0.66 -14.01
CA GLU A 123 13.36 1.39 -14.56
C GLU A 123 14.26 0.31 -15.18
N GLU A 124 14.10 0.07 -16.48
CA GLU A 124 14.95 -0.82 -17.26
C GLU A 124 16.40 -0.35 -17.01
N PRO A 125 17.29 -1.20 -16.46
CA PRO A 125 18.69 -0.82 -16.36
C PRO A 125 19.17 -0.53 -17.77
N GLY A 126 19.54 0.74 -18.00
CA GLY A 126 19.86 1.26 -19.32
C GLY A 126 20.70 0.28 -20.12
N ALA A 127 20.15 -0.15 -21.26
CA ALA A 127 20.84 -0.95 -22.25
C ALA A 127 22.04 -0.15 -22.80
N ALA A 128 23.16 -0.21 -22.09
CA ALA A 128 24.44 0.28 -22.53
C ALA A 128 25.39 -0.91 -22.67
N GLY A 129 25.64 -1.31 -23.92
CA GLY A 129 26.74 -2.22 -24.23
C GLY A 129 26.42 -3.24 -25.31
N MET A 130 26.39 -2.78 -26.56
CA MET A 130 26.58 -3.67 -27.71
C MET A 130 27.89 -4.47 -27.54
N SER A 131 27.85 -5.76 -27.85
CA SER A 131 29.02 -6.46 -28.40
C SER A 131 28.57 -7.43 -29.47
N LEU A 132 28.73 -6.99 -30.73
CA LEU A 132 28.68 -7.79 -31.93
C LEU A 132 29.99 -8.61 -32.01
N PHE A 133 29.90 -9.93 -31.80
CA PHE A 133 30.90 -10.86 -32.33
C PHE A 133 30.18 -11.88 -33.22
N PRO A 134 30.66 -12.14 -34.46
CA PRO A 134 30.07 -13.15 -35.32
C PRO A 134 30.44 -14.55 -34.80
N LEU A 135 29.44 -15.42 -34.62
CA LEU A 135 29.68 -16.85 -34.34
C LEU A 135 30.43 -17.49 -35.51
N ALA A 136 31.56 -18.13 -35.21
CA ALA A 136 32.29 -18.96 -36.16
C ALA A 136 31.49 -20.25 -36.47
N PRO A 137 31.59 -20.81 -37.70
CA PRO A 137 30.89 -22.05 -38.05
C PRO A 137 31.58 -23.25 -37.38
N GLY A 138 30.87 -23.99 -36.52
CA GLY A 138 31.35 -25.26 -35.95
C GLY A 138 31.23 -25.43 -34.42
N ALA A 139 30.58 -24.52 -33.69
CA ALA A 139 30.38 -24.70 -32.25
C ALA A 139 29.31 -25.78 -31.94
N PRO A 140 29.54 -26.69 -30.98
CA PRO A 140 28.59 -27.76 -30.64
C PRO A 140 27.29 -27.19 -30.07
N MET A 141 26.15 -27.76 -30.47
CA MET A 141 24.84 -27.46 -29.87
C MET A 141 24.87 -27.75 -28.37
N LEU A 142 24.93 -26.70 -27.56
CA LEU A 142 24.59 -26.80 -26.14
C LEU A 142 23.09 -27.10 -26.04
N SER A 143 22.78 -28.35 -25.70
CA SER A 143 21.46 -28.74 -25.20
C SER A 143 21.15 -27.89 -23.97
N SER A 144 20.39 -26.83 -24.19
CA SER A 144 19.87 -26.01 -23.10
C SER A 144 18.66 -26.74 -22.54
N GLU A 145 18.87 -27.56 -21.50
CA GLU A 145 17.77 -27.94 -20.62
C GLU A 145 17.26 -26.65 -19.98
N ALA A 146 16.24 -26.05 -20.61
CA ALA A 146 15.47 -24.97 -20.03
C ALA A 146 14.77 -25.54 -18.80
N SER A 147 15.42 -25.40 -17.64
CA SER A 147 14.73 -25.53 -16.36
C SER A 147 13.64 -24.47 -16.37
N TYR A 148 12.40 -24.90 -16.62
CA TYR A 148 11.24 -24.07 -16.41
C TYR A 148 11.15 -23.82 -14.91
N SER A 149 11.74 -22.72 -14.45
CA SER A 149 11.33 -22.14 -13.17
C SER A 149 9.89 -21.69 -13.36
N PRO A 150 8.89 -22.29 -12.68
CA PRO A 150 7.55 -21.76 -12.76
C PRO A 150 7.62 -20.31 -12.29
N VAL A 151 7.16 -19.40 -13.14
CA VAL A 151 6.90 -18.02 -12.73
C VAL A 151 5.79 -18.12 -11.70
N LEU A 152 6.17 -18.11 -10.43
CA LEU A 152 5.21 -17.98 -9.35
C LEU A 152 4.51 -16.63 -9.53
N PRO A 153 3.19 -16.54 -9.34
CA PRO A 153 2.52 -15.26 -9.34
C PRO A 153 3.19 -14.37 -8.30
N GLU A 154 3.28 -13.06 -8.59
CA GLU A 154 3.85 -12.12 -7.64
C GLU A 154 3.01 -12.14 -6.35
N PRO A 155 3.66 -12.02 -5.18
CA PRO A 155 2.92 -11.80 -3.95
C PRO A 155 2.04 -10.56 -4.11
N PRO A 156 0.89 -10.49 -3.42
CA PRO A 156 0.08 -9.29 -3.43
C PRO A 156 0.91 -8.07 -2.98
N GLY A 157 0.54 -6.91 -3.50
CA GLY A 157 1.13 -5.64 -3.13
C GLY A 157 0.96 -5.30 -1.64
N PRO A 158 1.38 -4.09 -1.22
CA PRO A 158 1.18 -3.65 0.16
C PRO A 158 -0.30 -3.74 0.58
N ASP A 159 -0.56 -4.03 1.85
CA ASP A 159 -1.94 -4.06 2.36
C ASP A 159 -2.53 -2.66 2.50
N GLY A 160 -1.67 -1.69 2.75
CA GLY A 160 -2.04 -0.30 2.96
C GLY A 160 -0.91 0.52 3.56
N TRP A 161 -1.31 1.60 4.22
CA TRP A 161 -0.42 2.65 4.68
C TRP A 161 -0.83 3.12 6.07
N LEU A 162 0.15 3.29 6.96
CA LEU A 162 -0.01 3.97 8.24
C LEU A 162 0.51 5.40 8.12
N LEU A 163 -0.27 6.33 8.64
CA LEU A 163 0.00 7.76 8.63
C LEU A 163 0.02 8.26 10.06
N ASP A 164 1.11 8.88 10.49
CA ASP A 164 1.06 9.68 11.71
C ASP A 164 0.66 11.11 11.30
N LEU A 165 -0.39 11.65 11.93
CA LEU A 165 -1.04 12.90 11.56
C LEU A 165 -1.04 13.88 12.74
N GLU A 166 -1.04 15.18 12.42
CA GLU A 166 -1.39 16.26 13.32
C GLU A 166 -2.63 16.97 12.78
N ILE A 167 -3.75 16.87 13.49
CA ILE A 167 -5.00 17.55 13.14
C ILE A 167 -4.82 19.05 13.37
N LEU A 168 -5.03 19.86 12.34
CA LEU A 168 -4.94 21.31 12.42
C LEU A 168 -6.32 21.96 12.57
N ALA A 169 -7.34 21.38 11.93
CA ALA A 169 -8.72 21.80 12.05
C ALA A 169 -9.67 20.62 11.86
N ASP A 170 -10.74 20.58 12.65
CA ASP A 170 -11.94 19.79 12.35
C ASP A 170 -12.82 20.63 11.41
N LEU A 171 -13.06 20.14 10.20
CA LEU A 171 -13.90 20.79 9.20
C LEU A 171 -15.36 20.35 9.31
N GLY A 172 -15.66 19.47 10.27
CA GLY A 172 -16.99 18.96 10.53
C GLY A 172 -17.24 17.60 9.87
N PRO A 173 -18.47 17.09 10.00
CA PRO A 173 -18.85 15.82 9.39
C PRO A 173 -18.75 15.92 7.86
N GLN A 174 -18.39 14.81 7.22
CA GLN A 174 -18.57 14.67 5.78
C GLN A 174 -20.08 14.72 5.47
N ALA A 175 -20.45 15.52 4.49
CA ALA A 175 -21.84 15.67 4.08
C ALA A 175 -22.13 14.69 2.94
N GLU A 176 -23.25 13.96 3.05
CA GLU A 176 -23.80 13.07 2.00
C GLU A 176 -24.15 13.81 0.71
#